data_AF-A0A847X094-F1
#
_entry.id   AF-A0A847X094-F1
#
_cell.length_a   1.000
_cell.length_b   1.000
_cell.length_c   1.000
_cell.angle_alpha   90.00
_cell.angle_beta   90.00
_cell.angle_gamma   90.00
#
_symmetry.space_group_name_H-M   'P 1'
#
loop_
_entity.id
_entity.type
_entity.pdbx_description
1 polymer ?
#
loop_
_entity_poly.entity_id
_entity_poly.type
_entity_poly.pdbx_seq_one_letter_code
_entity_poly.pdbx_strand_id
1 'polypeptide(L)'
;MSALEGIRVVDFSKFLPGPYCTWLLADMGADVIRVENPREIAKQAKVFGWDMLSEAERAGIREGDILARNKRSTMLDMGDPDALEAIKQLVATADVVVEDYRPGVMDKIGLGYEALRTVKPDLIYASLTLCGQTGPYRDKPGHDPIALSIAGVLSRIGENPD
;
A
#
# COMPACT_ATOMS: atom_id res chain seq x y z
N MET A 1 15.25 -3.12 23.16
CA MET A 1 13.92 -2.55 22.96
C MET A 1 13.99 -1.63 21.74
N SER A 2 13.32 -1.95 20.65
CA SER A 2 13.31 -1.10 19.44
C SER A 2 12.26 0.02 19.57
N ALA A 3 12.30 1.01 18.68
CA ALA A 3 11.46 2.21 18.81
C ALA A 3 9.95 1.93 18.61
N LEU A 4 9.60 0.92 17.81
CA LEU A 4 8.22 0.53 17.51
C LEU A 4 7.91 -0.90 17.98
N GLU A 5 8.66 -1.41 18.95
CA GLU A 5 8.38 -2.73 19.53
C GLU A 5 6.96 -2.80 20.09
N GLY A 6 6.23 -3.86 19.74
CA GLY A 6 4.84 -4.06 20.16
C GLY A 6 3.80 -3.37 19.28
N ILE A 7 4.21 -2.53 18.31
CA ILE A 7 3.29 -1.92 17.35
C ILE A 7 3.02 -2.89 16.20
N ARG A 8 1.74 -3.14 15.87
CA ARG A 8 1.33 -3.92 14.70
C ARG A 8 0.77 -3.04 13.60
N VAL A 9 1.26 -3.26 12.37
CA VAL A 9 0.83 -2.54 11.17
C VAL A 9 0.23 -3.52 10.17
N VAL A 10 -0.96 -3.19 9.64
CA VAL A 10 -1.54 -3.88 8.48
C VAL A 10 -1.35 -3.01 7.25
N ASP A 11 -0.63 -3.54 6.27
CA ASP A 11 -0.20 -2.84 5.06
C ASP A 11 -0.97 -3.35 3.84
N PHE A 12 -1.88 -2.54 3.30
CA PHE A 12 -2.60 -2.81 2.05
C PHE A 12 -1.95 -2.15 0.83
N SER A 13 -0.76 -1.55 1.01
CA SER A 13 -0.14 -0.78 -0.06
C SER A 13 0.50 -1.67 -1.14
N LYS A 14 0.45 -1.16 -2.38
CA LYS A 14 0.76 -1.92 -3.59
C LYS A 14 2.08 -1.46 -4.20
N PHE A 15 2.34 -0.16 -4.16
CA PHE A 15 3.50 0.49 -4.76
C PHE A 15 4.01 1.63 -3.88
N LEU A 16 5.21 2.13 -4.19
CA LEU A 16 5.72 3.33 -3.54
C LEU A 16 4.68 4.48 -3.62
N PRO A 17 4.53 5.26 -2.54
CA PRO A 17 5.39 5.30 -1.35
C PRO A 17 4.98 4.38 -0.19
N GLY A 18 3.81 3.71 -0.25
CA GLY A 18 3.25 2.97 0.88
C GLY A 18 4.18 1.89 1.47
N PRO A 19 4.69 0.93 0.66
CA PRO A 19 5.57 -0.12 1.13
C PRO A 19 6.89 0.41 1.67
N TYR A 20 7.34 1.59 1.24
CA TYR A 20 8.52 2.23 1.82
C TYR A 20 8.26 2.73 3.23
N CYS A 21 7.11 3.38 3.46
CA CYS A 21 6.68 3.80 4.79
C CYS A 21 6.65 2.61 5.76
N THR A 22 5.95 1.53 5.40
CA THR A 22 5.80 0.37 6.27
C THR A 22 7.07 -0.46 6.40
N TRP A 23 7.99 -0.39 5.41
CA TRP A 23 9.33 -0.97 5.54
C TRP A 23 10.12 -0.23 6.63
N LEU A 24 10.12 1.11 6.65
CA LEU A 24 10.77 1.86 7.72
C LEU A 24 10.19 1.51 9.10
N LEU A 25 8.87 1.34 9.21
CA LEU A 25 8.23 0.91 10.46
C LEU A 25 8.70 -0.48 10.90
N ALA A 26 8.81 -1.42 9.96
CA ALA A 26 9.32 -2.76 10.24
C ALA A 26 10.79 -2.74 10.71
N ASP A 27 11.64 -1.94 10.08
CA ASP A 27 13.04 -1.76 10.48
C ASP A 27 13.18 -1.14 11.88
N MET A 28 12.23 -0.30 12.28
CA MET A 28 12.15 0.26 13.63
C MET A 28 11.50 -0.70 14.65
N GLY A 29 11.11 -1.90 14.22
CA GLY A 29 10.67 -3.01 15.06
C GLY A 29 9.16 -3.24 15.15
N ALA A 30 8.36 -2.59 14.30
CA ALA A 30 6.95 -2.90 14.20
C ALA A 30 6.71 -4.29 13.57
N ASP A 31 5.66 -4.98 14.00
CA ASP A 31 5.16 -6.20 13.36
C ASP A 31 4.28 -5.83 12.16
N VAL A 32 4.84 -5.90 10.96
CA VAL A 32 4.16 -5.48 9.74
C VAL A 32 3.63 -6.69 8.97
N ILE A 33 2.32 -6.70 8.74
CA ILE A 33 1.61 -7.72 7.96
C ILE A 33 1.10 -7.07 6.68
N ARG A 34 1.72 -7.41 5.55
CA ARG A 34 1.28 -7.00 4.22
C ARG A 34 0.14 -7.89 3.75
N VAL A 35 -0.98 -7.28 3.37
CA VAL A 35 -2.11 -7.98 2.75
C VAL A 35 -2.02 -7.77 1.25
N GLU A 36 -1.79 -8.85 0.53
CA GLU A 36 -1.66 -8.85 -0.91
C GLU A 36 -2.97 -9.27 -1.57
N ASN A 37 -3.54 -8.39 -2.40
CA ASN A 37 -4.73 -8.71 -3.16
C ASN A 37 -4.34 -9.43 -4.46
N PRO A 38 -4.74 -10.69 -4.68
CA PRO A 38 -4.41 -11.46 -5.89
C PRO A 38 -4.85 -10.75 -7.18
N ARG A 39 -5.95 -10.00 -7.14
CA ARG A 39 -6.44 -9.24 -8.30
C ARG A 39 -5.50 -8.10 -8.68
N GLU A 40 -4.85 -7.48 -7.71
CA GLU A 40 -3.87 -6.42 -7.94
C GLU A 40 -2.55 -7.01 -8.40
N ILE A 41 -2.07 -8.11 -7.79
CA ILE A 41 -0.88 -8.83 -8.27
C ILE A 41 -1.04 -9.23 -9.74
N ALA A 42 -2.21 -9.75 -10.12
CA ALA A 42 -2.47 -10.14 -11.51
C ALA A 42 -2.45 -8.94 -12.48
N LYS A 43 -2.91 -7.75 -12.05
CA LYS A 43 -2.80 -6.53 -12.86
C LYS A 43 -1.35 -6.08 -12.99
N GLN A 44 -0.59 -6.09 -11.90
CA GLN A 44 0.83 -5.74 -11.90
C GLN A 44 1.62 -6.66 -12.81
N ALA A 45 1.34 -7.97 -12.77
CA ALA A 45 1.98 -8.95 -13.62
C ALA A 45 1.81 -8.61 -15.10
N LYS A 46 0.61 -8.21 -15.53
CA LYS A 46 0.37 -7.75 -16.92
C LYS A 46 1.10 -6.46 -17.25
N VAL A 47 1.14 -5.49 -16.33
CA VAL A 47 1.79 -4.19 -16.55
C VAL A 47 3.30 -4.36 -16.76
N PHE A 48 3.94 -5.25 -15.99
CA PHE A 48 5.39 -5.47 -16.06
C PHE A 48 5.80 -6.69 -16.91
N GLY A 49 4.83 -7.36 -17.55
CA GLY A 49 5.07 -8.57 -18.34
C GLY A 49 5.48 -9.80 -17.52
N TRP A 50 5.24 -9.81 -16.21
CA TRP A 50 5.56 -10.94 -15.33
C TRP A 50 4.63 -12.14 -15.51
N ASP A 51 3.47 -11.93 -16.12
CA ASP A 51 2.57 -13.00 -16.53
C ASP A 51 3.17 -13.89 -17.63
N MET A 52 4.16 -13.37 -18.37
CA MET A 52 4.91 -14.10 -19.40
C MET A 52 6.15 -14.83 -18.87
N LEU A 53 6.51 -14.61 -17.61
CA LEU A 53 7.68 -15.23 -16.98
C LEU A 53 7.38 -16.67 -16.54
N SER A 54 8.44 -17.46 -16.39
CA SER A 54 8.37 -18.74 -15.69
C SER A 54 8.10 -18.54 -14.18
N GLU A 55 7.70 -19.63 -13.51
CA GLU A 55 7.50 -19.60 -12.07
C GLU A 55 8.80 -19.27 -11.30
N ALA A 56 9.94 -19.80 -11.75
CA ALA A 56 11.24 -19.54 -11.15
C ALA A 56 11.65 -18.06 -11.28
N GLU A 57 11.39 -17.43 -12.44
CA GLU A 57 11.66 -16.00 -12.63
C GLU A 57 10.76 -15.12 -11.74
N ARG A 58 9.47 -15.47 -11.62
CA ARG A 58 8.56 -14.78 -10.69
C ARG A 58 8.99 -14.94 -9.23
N ALA A 59 9.43 -16.14 -8.84
CA ALA A 59 9.97 -16.39 -7.51
C ALA A 59 11.22 -15.52 -7.25
N GLY A 60 12.14 -15.42 -8.22
CA GLY A 60 13.32 -14.57 -8.11
C GLY A 60 12.99 -13.08 -7.94
N ILE A 61 11.99 -12.57 -8.66
CA ILE A 61 11.49 -11.19 -8.46
C ILE A 61 10.97 -11.01 -7.03
N ARG A 62 10.21 -12.00 -6.52
CA ARG A 62 9.64 -11.94 -5.18
C ARG A 62 10.72 -12.02 -4.09
N GLU A 63 11.73 -12.86 -4.25
CA GLU A 63 12.88 -12.96 -3.35
C GLU A 63 13.68 -11.66 -3.30
N GLY A 64 13.77 -10.95 -4.43
CA GLY A 64 14.44 -9.66 -4.55
C GLY A 64 13.60 -8.44 -4.14
N ASP A 65 12.34 -8.62 -3.68
CA ASP A 65 11.48 -7.49 -3.29
C ASP A 65 11.96 -6.86 -1.98
N ILE A 66 12.83 -5.86 -2.10
CA ILE A 66 13.36 -5.10 -0.96
C ILE A 66 12.26 -4.42 -0.14
N LEU A 67 11.08 -4.15 -0.73
CA LEU A 67 9.96 -3.50 -0.05
C LEU A 67 9.15 -4.48 0.81
N ALA A 68 9.40 -5.79 0.67
CA ALA A 68 8.84 -6.82 1.53
C ALA A 68 9.74 -7.17 2.73
N ARG A 69 10.95 -6.59 2.81
CA ARG A 69 11.90 -6.87 3.90
C ARG A 69 11.30 -6.58 5.27
N ASN A 70 11.54 -7.48 6.23
CA ASN A 70 11.05 -7.42 7.62
C ASN A 70 9.52 -7.42 7.77
N LYS A 71 8.78 -7.79 6.71
CA LYS A 71 7.32 -7.93 6.74
C LYS A 71 6.92 -9.39 6.60
N ARG A 72 5.79 -9.75 7.22
CA ARG A 72 5.07 -10.98 6.90
C ARG A 72 4.03 -10.65 5.83
N SER A 73 3.79 -11.56 4.90
CA SER A 73 2.79 -11.36 3.87
C SER A 73 1.70 -12.42 3.93
N THR A 74 0.47 -12.02 3.67
CA THR A 74 -0.67 -12.92 3.46
C THR A 74 -1.43 -12.49 2.22
N MET A 75 -1.96 -13.45 1.48
CA MET A 75 -2.75 -13.19 0.29
C MET A 75 -4.23 -13.33 0.63
N LEU A 76 -4.99 -12.25 0.48
CA LEU A 76 -6.43 -12.22 0.74
C LEU A 76 -7.13 -11.43 -0.36
N ASP A 77 -8.16 -12.01 -0.99
CA ASP A 77 -8.93 -11.33 -2.02
C ASP A 77 -9.88 -10.31 -1.40
N MET A 78 -9.55 -9.03 -1.50
CA MET A 78 -10.36 -7.93 -0.95
C MET A 78 -11.70 -7.72 -1.68
N GLY A 79 -11.99 -8.51 -2.73
CA GLY A 79 -13.31 -8.58 -3.35
C GLY A 79 -14.11 -9.83 -2.99
N ASP A 80 -13.60 -10.69 -2.10
CA ASP A 80 -14.30 -11.83 -1.53
C ASP A 80 -14.88 -11.45 -0.14
N PRO A 81 -16.21 -11.51 0.07
CA PRO A 81 -16.82 -11.21 1.35
C PRO A 81 -16.24 -12.00 2.54
N ASP A 82 -15.87 -13.26 2.34
CA ASP A 82 -15.33 -14.09 3.43
C ASP A 82 -13.90 -13.63 3.81
N ALA A 83 -13.11 -13.24 2.81
CA ALA A 83 -11.80 -12.65 3.03
C ALA A 83 -11.91 -11.25 3.68
N LEU A 84 -12.93 -10.46 3.38
CA LEU A 84 -13.16 -9.16 4.04
C LEU A 84 -13.38 -9.32 5.55
N GLU A 85 -14.05 -10.37 5.99
CA GLU A 85 -14.23 -10.65 7.41
C GLU A 85 -12.89 -11.04 8.06
N ALA A 86 -12.11 -11.92 7.43
CA ALA A 86 -10.76 -12.26 7.90
C ALA A 86 -9.83 -11.03 7.97
N ILE A 87 -9.92 -10.11 7.00
CA ILE A 87 -9.18 -8.85 6.99
C ILE A 87 -9.59 -7.96 8.18
N LYS A 88 -10.89 -7.85 8.47
CA LYS A 88 -11.36 -7.07 9.63
C LYS A 88 -10.86 -7.67 10.94
N GLN A 89 -10.86 -9.00 11.07
CA GLN A 89 -10.30 -9.69 12.23
C GLN A 89 -8.80 -9.41 12.37
N LEU A 90 -8.06 -9.39 11.27
CA LEU A 90 -6.65 -9.00 11.26
C LEU A 90 -6.46 -7.55 11.75
N VAL A 91 -7.23 -6.61 11.19
CA VAL A 91 -7.22 -5.19 11.57
C VAL A 91 -7.59 -4.98 13.05
N ALA A 92 -8.47 -5.79 13.62
CA ALA A 92 -8.82 -5.72 15.04
C ALA A 92 -7.59 -5.93 15.96
N THR A 93 -6.54 -6.57 15.46
CA THR A 93 -5.27 -6.78 16.19
C THR A 93 -4.21 -5.73 15.91
N ALA A 94 -4.47 -4.77 15.02
CA ALA A 94 -3.50 -3.79 14.55
C ALA A 94 -3.64 -2.44 15.26
N ASP A 95 -2.53 -1.72 15.33
CA ASP A 95 -2.49 -0.33 15.81
C ASP A 95 -2.56 0.65 14.64
N VAL A 96 -2.00 0.26 13.49
CA VAL A 96 -1.91 1.09 12.29
C VAL A 96 -2.39 0.32 11.07
N VAL A 97 -3.19 0.98 10.23
CA VAL A 97 -3.47 0.57 8.84
C VAL A 97 -2.81 1.56 7.89
N VAL A 98 -2.11 1.05 6.88
CA VAL A 98 -1.53 1.84 5.78
C VAL A 98 -2.11 1.36 4.46
N GLU A 99 -2.57 2.28 3.61
CA GLU A 99 -3.11 1.96 2.29
C GLU A 99 -2.83 3.05 1.25
N ASP A 100 -2.78 2.66 -0.02
CA ASP A 100 -2.46 3.53 -1.17
C ASP A 100 -3.49 3.39 -2.32
N TYR A 101 -4.73 3.04 -2.01
CA TYR A 101 -5.79 3.00 -3.01
C TYR A 101 -6.30 4.41 -3.32
N ARG A 102 -6.89 4.57 -4.51
CA ARG A 102 -7.52 5.84 -4.89
C ARG A 102 -8.61 6.21 -3.87
N PRO A 103 -8.89 7.52 -3.67
CA PRO A 103 -9.92 7.97 -2.76
C PRO A 103 -11.25 7.23 -2.96
N GLY A 104 -11.86 6.81 -1.85
CA GLY A 104 -13.14 6.10 -1.83
C GLY A 104 -13.10 4.62 -2.25
N VAL A 105 -11.97 4.06 -2.69
CA VAL A 105 -11.91 2.62 -3.04
C VAL A 105 -12.04 1.75 -1.80
N MET A 106 -11.27 2.04 -0.74
CA MET A 106 -11.34 1.28 0.52
C MET A 106 -12.71 1.44 1.18
N ASP A 107 -13.31 2.63 1.12
CA ASP A 107 -14.66 2.88 1.64
C ASP A 107 -15.70 1.98 0.97
N LYS A 108 -15.66 1.86 -0.37
CA LYS A 108 -16.62 1.05 -1.16
C LYS A 108 -16.59 -0.44 -0.82
N ILE A 109 -15.46 -0.95 -0.34
CA ILE A 109 -15.28 -2.36 0.03
C ILE A 109 -15.35 -2.57 1.56
N GLY A 110 -15.71 -1.54 2.33
CA GLY A 110 -15.87 -1.64 3.78
C GLY A 110 -14.56 -1.76 4.56
N LEU A 111 -13.44 -1.32 3.96
CA LEU A 111 -12.11 -1.23 4.59
C LEU A 111 -11.61 0.22 4.71
N GLY A 112 -12.51 1.18 4.51
CA GLY A 112 -12.28 2.60 4.74
C GLY A 112 -12.17 2.94 6.22
N TYR A 113 -11.70 4.16 6.53
CA TYR A 113 -11.47 4.60 7.90
C TYR A 113 -12.70 4.43 8.80
N GLU A 114 -13.86 4.94 8.37
CA GLU A 114 -15.09 4.88 9.18
C GLU A 114 -15.51 3.44 9.48
N ALA A 115 -15.38 2.53 8.51
CA ALA A 115 -15.71 1.12 8.68
C ALA A 115 -14.71 0.39 9.59
N LEU A 116 -13.41 0.66 9.45
CA LEU A 116 -12.41 0.01 10.30
C LEU A 116 -12.37 0.59 11.71
N ARG A 117 -12.74 1.86 11.90
CA ARG A 117 -12.87 2.47 13.22
C ARG A 117 -13.95 1.79 14.06
N THR A 118 -15.01 1.25 13.46
CA THR A 118 -15.99 0.45 14.23
C THR A 118 -15.43 -0.88 14.70
N VAL A 119 -14.40 -1.41 14.03
CA VAL A 119 -13.70 -2.65 14.40
C VAL A 119 -12.63 -2.37 15.47
N LYS A 120 -11.86 -1.29 15.31
CA LYS A 120 -10.78 -0.87 16.21
C LYS A 120 -10.88 0.66 16.43
N PRO A 121 -11.53 1.13 17.52
CA PRO A 121 -11.85 2.55 17.72
C PRO A 121 -10.65 3.51 17.85
N ASP A 122 -9.51 2.99 18.29
CA ASP A 122 -8.23 3.67 18.48
C ASP A 122 -7.24 3.42 17.32
N LEU A 123 -7.73 2.88 16.19
CA LEU A 123 -6.93 2.63 15.00
C LEU A 123 -6.35 3.93 14.42
N ILE A 124 -5.05 3.91 14.14
CA ILE A 124 -4.40 4.92 13.29
C ILE A 124 -4.55 4.47 11.83
N TYR A 125 -5.16 5.31 10.98
CA TYR A 125 -5.35 5.01 9.56
C TYR A 125 -4.61 6.01 8.70
N ALA A 126 -3.64 5.53 7.92
CA ALA A 126 -2.83 6.33 7.01
C ALA A 126 -3.17 5.98 5.55
N SER A 127 -3.72 6.95 4.85
CA SER A 127 -4.04 6.85 3.42
C SER A 127 -3.06 7.68 2.59
N LEU A 128 -2.46 7.06 1.57
CA LEU A 128 -1.48 7.69 0.69
C LEU A 128 -2.02 7.80 -0.73
N THR A 129 -2.32 9.02 -1.18
CA THR A 129 -2.76 9.31 -2.54
C THR A 129 -1.98 10.49 -3.11
N LEU A 130 -1.93 10.59 -4.44
CA LEU A 130 -1.13 11.61 -5.15
C LEU A 130 -1.43 13.05 -4.67
N CYS A 131 -2.71 13.39 -4.51
CA CYS A 131 -3.16 14.75 -4.18
C CYS A 131 -4.01 14.80 -2.89
N GLY A 132 -3.94 13.77 -2.06
CA GLY A 132 -4.74 13.66 -0.84
C GLY A 132 -6.20 13.28 -1.07
N GLN A 133 -6.96 13.18 0.03
CA GLN A 133 -8.35 12.72 0.04
C GLN A 133 -9.38 13.81 -0.31
N THR A 134 -8.94 15.08 -0.42
CA THR A 134 -9.81 16.24 -0.60
C THR A 134 -9.26 17.21 -1.64
N GLY A 135 -10.06 18.20 -2.03
CA GLY A 135 -9.67 19.21 -3.01
C GLY A 135 -9.87 18.80 -4.46
N PRO A 136 -9.60 19.72 -5.41
CA PRO A 136 -9.97 19.57 -6.82
C PRO A 136 -9.18 18.47 -7.56
N TYR A 137 -8.04 18.05 -7.01
CA TYR A 137 -7.19 17.02 -7.61
C TYR A 137 -7.26 15.67 -6.92
N ARG A 138 -8.15 15.49 -5.93
CA ARG A 138 -8.24 14.21 -5.19
C ARG A 138 -8.42 13.00 -6.10
N ASP A 139 -9.20 13.16 -7.18
CA ASP A 139 -9.53 12.08 -8.10
C ASP A 139 -8.50 11.94 -9.25
N LYS A 140 -7.42 12.73 -9.23
CA LYS A 140 -6.37 12.70 -10.25
C LYS A 140 -5.51 11.45 -10.05
N PRO A 141 -5.48 10.50 -11.01
CA PRO A 141 -4.57 9.37 -10.92
C PRO A 141 -3.15 9.85 -11.22
N GLY A 142 -2.16 9.18 -10.63
CA GLY A 142 -0.80 9.33 -11.09
C GLY A 142 0.23 8.66 -10.20
N HIS A 143 1.42 8.54 -10.76
CA HIS A 143 2.62 8.06 -10.13
C HIS A 143 3.61 9.21 -9.95
N ASP A 144 4.82 8.90 -9.52
CA ASP A 144 5.88 9.84 -9.21
C ASP A 144 6.14 10.92 -10.29
N PRO A 145 6.08 10.68 -11.61
CA PRO A 145 6.37 11.74 -12.58
C PRO A 145 5.30 12.84 -12.56
N ILE A 146 4.04 12.47 -12.27
CA ILE A 146 2.93 13.42 -12.15
C ILE A 146 3.09 14.21 -10.85
N ALA A 147 3.52 13.56 -9.76
CA ALA A 147 3.84 14.26 -8.51
C ALA A 147 4.93 15.32 -8.73
N LEU A 148 6.02 14.94 -9.38
CA LEU A 148 7.12 15.85 -9.74
C LEU A 148 6.66 16.98 -10.66
N SER A 149 5.78 16.69 -11.63
CA SER A 149 5.22 17.70 -12.53
C SER A 149 4.37 18.73 -11.79
N ILE A 150 3.43 18.27 -10.96
CA ILE A 150 2.51 19.14 -10.20
C ILE A 150 3.28 19.98 -9.17
N ALA A 151 4.31 19.41 -8.55
CA ALA A 151 5.19 20.12 -7.63
C ALA A 151 6.13 21.14 -8.31
N GLY A 152 6.12 21.20 -9.64
CA GLY A 152 6.99 22.09 -10.42
C GLY A 152 8.44 21.62 -10.52
N VAL A 153 8.78 20.45 -9.98
CA VAL A 153 10.16 19.91 -9.97
C VAL A 153 10.65 19.70 -11.40
N LEU A 154 9.82 19.13 -12.28
CA LEU A 154 10.22 18.90 -13.67
C LEU A 154 10.46 20.21 -14.44
N SER A 155 9.82 21.32 -14.06
CA SER A 155 10.11 22.63 -14.67
C SER A 155 11.50 23.16 -14.31
N ARG A 156 12.16 22.54 -13.32
CA ARG A 156 13.47 22.93 -12.80
C ARG A 156 14.60 21.96 -13.10
N ILE A 157 14.30 20.85 -13.76
CA ILE A 157 15.27 19.80 -14.12
C ILE A 157 15.34 19.72 -15.65
N GLY A 158 16.55 19.73 -16.18
CA GLY A 158 16.82 19.72 -17.63
C GLY A 158 17.68 20.91 -18.05
N GLU A 159 18.21 20.84 -19.27
CA GLU A 159 18.91 21.97 -19.89
C GLU A 159 17.88 22.96 -20.44
N ASN A 160 18.21 24.25 -20.39
CA ASN A 160 17.41 25.25 -21.09
C ASN A 160 17.49 24.92 -22.58
N PRO A 161 16.38 24.72 -23.29
CA PRO A 161 16.41 24.38 -24.72
C PRO A 161 16.90 25.54 -25.62
N ASP A 162 17.30 26.67 -25.02
CA ASP A 162 17.97 27.81 -25.67
C ASP A 162 19.50 27.71 -25.52
#